data_AF-A0A7C4Y6M1-F1
#
_entry.id   AF-A0A7C4Y6M1-F1
#
_cell.length_a   1.000
_cell.length_b   1.000
_cell.length_c   1.000
_cell.angle_alpha   90.00
_cell.angle_beta   90.00
_cell.angle_gamma   90.00
#
_symmetry.space_group_name_H-M   'P 1'
#
loop_
_entity.id
_entity.type
_entity.pdbx_description
1 polymer ?
#
loop_
_entity_poly.entity_id
_entity_poly.type
_entity_poly.pdbx_seq_one_letter_code
_entity_poly.pdbx_strand_id
1 'polypeptide(L)'
;MSPESSPSNLYSHPGRLLEEHLLSVAESCKRIIVNTEIGTWDKKQLENLAYLIGLTHDLGKATKFFQEHLSSGEKSNDRHTYHASLSAVFLLYVLKDVQVDPFLKTIAYVSVKAHHSDLKCITEELGRIQNSKDESKILIEQVRSIDESSFARLIENIRINKFLEDNYNTSFSFGIENFIEFIQKDIDSYIGYLRVNLPFKKDKNETTYDYYLLLNLFFSALLEGDKVDAAVKEEIDVKPFEIKQETIHEYKKTLPHEGDISAIRDQVFRDTENNFQEIINKEPIPRVFFVTLPTGLGKTLIGFNLANILRNKIISEQSIYYRIV
;
A
#
# COMPACT_ATOMS: atom_id res chain seq x y z
N MET A 1 -11.63 27.23 12.86
CA MET A 1 -10.16 27.21 13.02
C MET A 1 -9.88 26.57 14.37
N SER A 2 -9.51 25.29 14.38
CA SER A 2 -8.94 24.65 15.58
C SER A 2 -7.61 25.32 15.90
N PRO A 3 -7.23 25.50 17.17
CA PRO A 3 -5.92 26.05 17.51
C PRO A 3 -4.86 25.15 16.86
N GLU A 4 -3.97 25.73 16.06
CA GLU A 4 -2.83 25.00 15.51
C GLU A 4 -2.00 24.50 16.69
N SER A 5 -2.04 23.19 16.92
CA SER A 5 -1.20 22.55 17.90
C SER A 5 0.26 22.75 17.50
N SER A 6 1.14 22.96 18.48
CA SER A 6 2.56 23.17 18.21
C SER A 6 3.16 21.94 17.51
N PRO A 7 4.08 22.12 16.54
CA PRO A 7 4.67 21.00 15.82
C PRO A 7 5.47 20.09 16.75
N SER A 8 5.56 18.81 16.40
CA SER A 8 6.34 17.81 17.13
C SER A 8 7.85 18.07 17.04
N ASN A 9 8.30 18.78 15.99
CA ASN A 9 9.70 18.91 15.56
C ASN A 9 10.38 17.58 15.23
N LEU A 10 9.60 16.56 14.87
CA LEU A 10 10.08 15.32 14.28
C LEU A 10 9.87 15.38 12.76
N TYR A 11 10.82 14.85 12.00
CA TYR A 11 10.81 14.92 10.55
C TYR A 11 10.82 13.53 9.91
N SER A 12 10.07 13.34 8.83
CA SER A 12 10.10 12.09 8.05
C SER A 12 11.24 12.08 7.02
N HIS A 13 11.54 13.26 6.47
CA HIS A 13 12.63 13.56 5.56
C HIS A 13 12.96 15.08 5.62
N PRO A 14 14.05 15.57 4.99
CA PRO A 14 14.47 16.96 5.18
C PRO A 14 13.38 17.97 4.80
N GLY A 15 12.98 18.78 5.78
CA GLY A 15 11.97 19.82 5.62
C GLY A 15 10.52 19.33 5.57
N ARG A 16 10.24 18.06 5.92
CA ARG A 16 8.87 17.53 6.05
C ARG A 16 8.61 17.01 7.45
N LEU A 17 7.65 17.62 8.15
CA LEU A 17 7.24 17.16 9.48
C LEU A 17 6.65 15.75 9.40
N LEU A 18 6.96 14.94 10.40
CA LEU A 18 6.51 13.55 10.46
C LEU A 18 4.99 13.47 10.54
N GLU A 19 4.32 14.32 11.31
CA GLU A 19 2.85 14.37 11.38
C GLU A 19 2.18 14.66 10.03
N GLU A 20 2.72 15.59 9.25
CA GLU A 20 2.15 15.96 7.96
C GLU A 20 2.30 14.82 6.95
N HIS A 21 3.47 14.19 6.94
CA HIS A 21 3.75 13.03 6.11
C HIS A 21 2.81 11.86 6.45
N LEU A 22 2.71 11.49 7.73
CA LEU A 22 1.85 10.39 8.16
C LEU A 22 0.37 10.64 7.80
N LEU A 23 -0.13 11.87 7.97
CA LEU A 23 -1.50 12.24 7.60
C LEU A 23 -1.74 12.17 6.08
N SER A 24 -0.79 12.68 5.28
CA SER A 24 -0.85 12.64 3.82
C SER A 24 -0.86 11.21 3.28
N VAL A 25 0.04 10.35 3.79
CA VAL A 25 0.10 8.93 3.41
C VAL A 25 -1.17 8.20 3.87
N ALA A 26 -1.68 8.48 5.08
CA ALA A 26 -2.92 7.89 5.59
C ALA A 26 -4.13 8.19 4.70
N GLU A 27 -4.32 9.44 4.28
CA GLU A 27 -5.41 9.80 3.36
C GLU A 27 -5.20 9.22 1.97
N SER A 28 -3.95 9.13 1.48
CA SER A 28 -3.65 8.49 0.19
C SER A 28 -4.01 7.00 0.21
N CYS A 29 -3.55 6.26 1.23
CA CYS A 29 -3.87 4.85 1.42
C CYS A 29 -5.38 4.62 1.46
N LYS A 30 -6.09 5.41 2.27
CA LYS A 30 -7.55 5.35 2.37
C LYS A 30 -8.22 5.62 1.02
N ARG A 31 -7.82 6.66 0.30
CA ARG A 31 -8.37 7.01 -1.02
C ARG A 31 -8.19 5.89 -2.05
N ILE A 32 -7.01 5.26 -2.08
CA ILE A 32 -6.74 4.13 -2.99
C ILE A 32 -7.71 2.97 -2.68
N ILE A 33 -7.91 2.64 -1.41
CA ILE A 33 -8.84 1.58 -0.99
C ILE A 33 -10.31 1.95 -1.28
N VAL A 34 -10.73 3.19 -1.04
CA VAL A 34 -12.10 3.68 -1.37
C VAL A 34 -12.42 3.47 -2.85
N ASN A 35 -11.44 3.70 -3.73
CA ASN A 35 -11.60 3.66 -5.18
C ASN A 35 -11.38 2.28 -5.80
N THR A 36 -11.12 1.25 -4.97
CA THR A 36 -10.90 -0.12 -5.45
C THR A 36 -12.08 -1.00 -5.05
N GLU A 37 -12.57 -1.83 -5.97
CA GLU A 37 -13.54 -2.87 -5.66
C GLU A 37 -12.83 -4.08 -5.05
N ILE A 38 -13.19 -4.47 -3.83
CA ILE A 38 -12.44 -5.46 -3.05
C ILE A 38 -13.38 -6.50 -2.46
N GLY A 39 -13.61 -7.59 -3.21
CA GLY A 39 -14.29 -8.80 -2.73
C GLY A 39 -15.56 -8.54 -1.91
N THR A 40 -15.78 -9.35 -0.88
CA THR A 40 -16.93 -9.26 0.04
C THR A 40 -16.57 -8.64 1.40
N TRP A 41 -15.41 -7.98 1.49
CA TRP A 41 -14.93 -7.38 2.73
C TRP A 41 -15.74 -6.12 3.08
N ASP A 42 -15.88 -5.84 4.38
CA ASP A 42 -16.47 -4.59 4.82
C ASP A 42 -15.59 -3.41 4.39
N LYS A 43 -16.07 -2.63 3.43
CA LYS A 43 -15.35 -1.50 2.85
C LYS A 43 -14.92 -0.50 3.91
N LYS A 44 -15.77 -0.20 4.90
CA LYS A 44 -15.44 0.78 5.94
C LYS A 44 -14.30 0.28 6.83
N GLN A 45 -14.28 -1.02 7.13
CA GLN A 45 -13.19 -1.66 7.86
C GLN A 45 -11.87 -1.58 7.07
N LEU A 46 -11.89 -1.81 5.76
CA LEU A 46 -10.70 -1.70 4.90
C LEU A 46 -10.17 -0.27 4.82
N GLU A 47 -11.06 0.71 4.63
CA GLU A 47 -10.71 2.14 4.59
C GLU A 47 -10.04 2.59 5.88
N ASN A 48 -10.64 2.22 7.02
CA ASN A 48 -10.12 2.61 8.33
C ASN A 48 -8.76 1.94 8.62
N LEU A 49 -8.57 0.69 8.19
CA LEU A 49 -7.31 0.00 8.32
C LEU A 49 -6.22 0.63 7.43
N ALA A 50 -6.56 1.00 6.20
CA ALA A 50 -5.64 1.64 5.25
C ALA A 50 -5.14 2.97 5.80
N TYR A 51 -6.05 3.74 6.40
CA TYR A 51 -5.71 4.97 7.10
C TYR A 51 -4.73 4.70 8.25
N LEU A 52 -4.99 3.73 9.13
CA LEU A 52 -4.07 3.38 10.22
C LEU A 52 -2.71 2.90 9.73
N ILE A 53 -2.66 2.13 8.63
CA ILE A 53 -1.40 1.70 8.01
C ILE A 53 -0.57 2.92 7.62
N GLY A 54 -1.14 3.86 6.87
CA GLY A 54 -0.42 5.08 6.49
C GLY A 54 -0.05 5.95 7.69
N LEU A 55 -0.93 6.07 8.68
CA LEU A 55 -0.72 6.89 9.87
C LEU A 55 0.38 6.36 10.80
N THR A 56 0.71 5.06 10.71
CA THR A 56 1.64 4.40 11.63
C THR A 56 2.92 3.87 10.98
N HIS A 57 2.98 3.79 9.64
CA HIS A 57 4.07 3.11 8.92
C HIS A 57 5.46 3.64 9.24
N ASP A 58 5.54 4.91 9.66
CA ASP A 58 6.77 5.66 9.89
C ASP A 58 6.92 6.16 11.33
N LEU A 59 6.09 5.71 12.28
CA LEU A 59 6.21 6.14 13.69
C LEU A 59 7.58 5.79 14.31
N GLY A 60 8.26 4.75 13.81
CA GLY A 60 9.62 4.42 14.19
C GLY A 60 10.66 5.50 13.85
N LYS A 61 10.33 6.46 12.98
CA LYS A 61 11.19 7.62 12.69
C LYS A 61 11.28 8.61 13.85
N ALA A 62 10.42 8.50 14.87
CA ALA A 62 10.46 9.35 16.05
C ALA A 62 11.63 9.05 17.02
N THR A 63 12.42 8.03 16.73
CA THR A 63 13.62 7.68 17.52
C THR A 63 14.72 8.73 17.33
N LYS A 64 15.53 8.99 18.36
CA LYS A 64 16.68 9.90 18.22
C LYS A 64 17.66 9.39 17.18
N PHE A 65 17.90 8.08 17.11
CA PHE A 65 18.76 7.47 16.09
C PHE A 65 18.35 7.84 14.66
N PHE A 66 17.05 7.79 14.34
CA PHE A 66 16.57 8.19 13.03
C PHE A 66 16.69 9.71 12.81
N GLN A 67 16.25 10.52 13.78
CA GLN A 67 16.29 11.99 13.65
C GLN A 67 17.72 12.53 13.51
N GLU A 68 18.68 11.98 14.25
CA GLU A 68 20.10 12.34 14.16
C GLU A 68 20.68 11.93 12.80
N HIS A 69 20.40 10.70 12.34
CA HIS A 69 20.81 10.22 11.02
C HIS A 69 20.23 11.06 9.87
N LEU A 70 18.97 11.48 9.99
CA LEU A 70 18.32 12.37 9.04
C LEU A 70 19.03 13.72 8.96
N SER A 71 19.48 14.24 10.12
CA SER A 71 20.19 15.53 10.20
C SER A 71 21.63 15.47 9.69
N SER A 72 22.31 14.33 9.82
CA SER A 72 23.71 14.19 9.39
C SER A 72 23.85 14.05 7.87
N GLY A 73 22.82 13.55 7.19
CA GLY A 73 22.84 13.33 5.74
C GLY A 73 23.78 12.20 5.28
N GLU A 74 24.41 11.49 6.22
CA GLU A 74 25.33 10.39 5.94
C GLU A 74 24.59 9.06 5.88
N LYS A 75 24.90 8.20 4.91
CA LYS A 75 24.37 6.82 4.89
C LYS A 75 24.94 6.03 6.07
N SER A 76 24.07 5.61 6.98
CA SER A 76 24.42 4.75 8.11
C SER A 76 23.89 3.33 7.84
N ASN A 77 24.75 2.33 8.03
CA ASN A 77 24.36 0.91 8.07
C ASN A 77 24.02 0.46 9.50
N ASP A 78 23.89 1.40 10.44
CA ASP A 78 23.49 1.08 11.81
C ASP A 78 22.02 0.66 11.84
N ARG A 79 21.77 -0.55 12.35
CA ARG A 79 20.43 -1.12 12.45
C ARG A 79 19.50 -0.29 13.33
N HIS A 80 20.03 0.54 14.23
CA HIS A 80 19.22 1.45 15.06
C HIS A 80 18.50 2.52 14.24
N THR A 81 18.93 2.81 13.00
CA THR A 81 18.25 3.76 12.11
C THR A 81 17.10 3.11 11.33
N TYR A 82 16.96 1.78 11.35
CA TYR A 82 15.89 1.08 10.64
C TYR A 82 14.57 1.21 11.40
N HIS A 83 13.62 1.95 10.84
CA HIS A 83 12.37 2.28 11.50
C HIS A 83 11.22 1.31 11.18
N ALA A 84 11.23 0.64 10.02
CA ALA A 84 10.12 -0.19 9.56
C ALA A 84 9.67 -1.26 10.57
N SER A 85 10.63 -1.96 11.19
CA SER A 85 10.33 -2.97 12.21
C SER A 85 9.66 -2.37 13.43
N LEU A 86 10.18 -1.25 13.95
CA LEU A 86 9.61 -0.57 15.11
C LEU A 86 8.22 0.02 14.79
N SER A 87 8.03 0.60 13.61
CA SER A 87 6.72 1.07 13.14
C SER A 87 5.70 -0.06 13.06
N ALA A 88 6.10 -1.24 12.60
CA ALA A 88 5.20 -2.41 12.56
C ALA A 88 4.79 -2.85 13.98
N VAL A 89 5.69 -2.72 14.96
CA VAL A 89 5.36 -2.94 16.38
C VAL A 89 4.40 -1.89 16.91
N PHE A 90 4.62 -0.60 16.59
CA PHE A 90 3.70 0.47 16.94
C PHE A 90 2.29 0.20 16.42
N LEU A 91 2.17 -0.19 15.15
CA LEU A 91 0.90 -0.56 14.56
C LEU A 91 0.23 -1.72 15.32
N LEU A 92 0.96 -2.78 15.68
CA LEU A 92 0.38 -3.88 16.47
C LEU A 92 -0.07 -3.41 17.86
N TYR A 93 0.70 -2.53 18.49
CA TYR A 93 0.36 -1.97 19.79
C TYR A 93 -0.90 -1.08 19.72
N VAL A 94 -1.09 -0.34 18.63
CA VAL A 94 -2.33 0.39 18.33
C VAL A 94 -3.49 -0.58 18.09
N LEU A 95 -3.28 -1.65 17.32
CA LEU A 95 -4.31 -2.60 16.94
C LEU A 95 -4.65 -3.66 18.02
N LYS A 96 -3.94 -3.69 19.16
CA LYS A 96 -4.12 -4.74 20.18
C LYS A 96 -5.55 -4.79 20.73
N ASP A 97 -6.17 -3.62 20.91
CA ASP A 97 -7.52 -3.47 21.45
C ASP A 97 -8.58 -3.21 20.36
N VAL A 98 -8.16 -3.12 19.09
CA VAL A 98 -9.06 -2.91 17.95
C VAL A 98 -9.71 -4.23 17.53
N GLN A 99 -11.04 -4.26 17.48
CA GLN A 99 -11.80 -5.42 17.00
C GLN A 99 -11.88 -5.42 15.47
N VAL A 100 -10.91 -6.06 14.83
CA VAL A 100 -10.81 -6.24 13.38
C VAL A 100 -10.33 -7.66 13.10
N ASP A 101 -10.70 -8.18 11.93
CA ASP A 101 -10.32 -9.53 11.51
C ASP A 101 -8.80 -9.76 11.66
N PRO A 102 -8.35 -10.89 12.25
CA PRO A 102 -6.92 -11.14 12.47
C PRO A 102 -6.09 -11.18 11.19
N PHE A 103 -6.66 -11.60 10.07
CA PHE A 103 -5.99 -11.57 8.78
C PHE A 103 -5.80 -10.14 8.28
N LEU A 104 -6.77 -9.25 8.51
CA LEU A 104 -6.58 -7.81 8.23
C LEU A 104 -5.48 -7.20 9.11
N LYS A 105 -5.41 -7.54 10.41
CA LYS A 105 -4.27 -7.12 11.26
C LYS A 105 -2.94 -7.64 10.73
N THR A 106 -2.93 -8.86 10.19
CA THR A 106 -1.76 -9.46 9.55
C THR A 106 -1.34 -8.66 8.34
N ILE A 107 -2.27 -8.32 7.43
CA ILE A 107 -1.98 -7.50 6.26
C ILE A 107 -1.38 -6.16 6.67
N ALA A 108 -1.97 -5.51 7.66
CA ALA A 108 -1.50 -4.22 8.13
C ALA A 108 -0.06 -4.32 8.67
N TYR A 109 0.20 -5.28 9.55
CA TYR A 109 1.53 -5.53 10.11
C TYR A 109 2.57 -5.83 9.03
N VAL A 110 2.25 -6.74 8.10
CA VAL A 110 3.18 -7.13 7.03
C VAL A 110 3.44 -5.97 6.07
N SER A 111 2.41 -5.20 5.72
CA SER A 111 2.55 -4.04 4.83
C SER A 111 3.50 -3.00 5.44
N VAL A 112 3.31 -2.66 6.72
CA VAL A 112 4.20 -1.73 7.41
C VAL A 112 5.59 -2.32 7.63
N LYS A 113 5.72 -3.61 7.95
CA LYS A 113 7.05 -4.20 8.15
C LYS A 113 7.89 -4.21 6.86
N ALA A 114 7.26 -4.47 5.72
CA ALA A 114 7.93 -4.65 4.44
C ALA A 114 8.07 -3.38 3.60
N HIS A 115 7.58 -2.21 4.02
CA HIS A 115 7.49 -1.04 3.13
C HIS A 115 8.84 -0.49 2.60
N HIS A 116 9.98 -0.85 3.20
CA HIS A 116 11.33 -0.55 2.69
C HIS A 116 12.01 -1.73 1.99
N SER A 117 11.34 -2.86 1.85
CA SER A 117 11.87 -4.09 1.24
C SER A 117 10.88 -4.72 0.26
N ASP A 118 11.28 -5.83 -0.35
CA ASP A 118 10.34 -6.64 -1.11
C ASP A 118 9.38 -7.37 -0.18
N LEU A 119 8.10 -7.44 -0.57
CA LEU A 119 7.09 -8.22 0.14
C LEU A 119 7.39 -9.72 -0.03
N LYS A 120 7.79 -10.38 1.06
CA LYS A 120 8.03 -11.83 1.07
C LYS A 120 6.75 -12.61 1.36
N CYS A 121 6.89 -13.94 1.41
CA CYS A 121 5.81 -14.82 1.83
C CYS A 121 5.30 -14.39 3.22
N ILE A 122 3.98 -14.30 3.39
CA ILE A 122 3.35 -13.81 4.63
C ILE A 122 3.76 -14.61 5.87
N THR A 123 4.06 -15.90 5.72
CA THR A 123 4.54 -16.75 6.82
C THR A 123 5.97 -16.43 7.24
N GLU A 124 6.81 -15.98 6.30
CA GLU A 124 8.16 -15.48 6.57
C GLU A 124 8.10 -14.10 7.25
N GLU A 125 7.21 -13.22 6.79
CA GLU A 125 7.01 -11.90 7.38
C GLU A 125 6.46 -11.97 8.81
N LEU A 126 5.61 -12.97 9.09
CA LEU A 126 5.17 -13.32 10.43
C LEU A 126 6.19 -14.13 11.23
N GLY A 127 7.45 -14.19 10.83
CA GLY A 127 8.55 -14.66 11.68
C GLY A 127 8.56 -13.93 13.04
N ARG A 128 9.26 -14.48 14.05
CA ARG A 128 9.35 -13.78 15.34
C ARG A 128 10.03 -12.43 15.11
N ILE A 129 9.57 -11.39 15.78
CA ILE A 129 10.26 -10.10 15.77
C ILE A 129 11.57 -10.20 16.56
N GLN A 130 11.59 -11.09 17.54
CA GLN A 130 12.77 -11.39 18.36
C GLN A 130 13.43 -12.70 17.89
N ASN A 131 13.85 -12.78 16.61
CA ASN A 131 14.58 -13.97 16.15
C ASN A 131 15.95 -14.08 16.86
N SER A 132 16.43 -12.98 17.42
CA SER A 132 17.62 -12.93 18.28
C SER A 132 17.42 -12.01 19.49
N LYS A 133 18.23 -12.23 20.54
CA LYS A 133 18.32 -11.29 21.68
C LYS A 133 18.75 -9.89 21.22
N ASP A 134 19.51 -9.80 20.14
CA ASP A 134 20.02 -8.54 19.61
C ASP A 134 18.91 -7.70 18.97
N GLU A 135 17.96 -8.30 18.23
CA GLU A 135 16.83 -7.58 17.64
C GLU A 135 15.91 -6.97 18.71
N SER A 136 15.57 -7.74 19.75
CA SER A 136 14.76 -7.24 20.87
C SER A 136 15.46 -6.09 21.59
N LYS A 137 16.79 -6.22 21.79
CA LYS A 137 17.61 -5.17 22.40
C LYS A 137 17.59 -3.88 21.56
N ILE A 138 17.78 -3.98 20.24
CA ILE A 138 17.75 -2.82 19.33
C ILE A 138 16.40 -2.11 19.41
N LEU A 139 15.28 -2.85 19.37
CA LEU A 139 13.94 -2.25 19.47
C LEU A 139 13.76 -1.50 20.80
N ILE A 140 14.21 -2.08 21.92
CA ILE A 140 14.12 -1.44 23.23
C ILE A 140 15.00 -0.18 23.28
N GLU A 141 16.22 -0.24 22.74
CA GLU A 141 17.13 0.91 22.67
C GLU A 141 16.52 2.03 21.81
N GLN A 142 15.92 1.69 20.67
CA GLN A 142 15.17 2.63 19.84
C GLN A 142 14.02 3.29 20.61
N VAL A 143 13.17 2.50 21.29
CA VAL A 143 12.03 3.03 22.06
C VAL A 143 12.51 3.96 23.18
N ARG A 144 13.54 3.57 23.93
CA ARG A 144 14.11 4.41 25.00
C ARG A 144 14.73 5.71 24.50
N SER A 145 15.10 5.76 23.22
CA SER A 145 15.65 6.97 22.62
C SER A 145 14.58 8.02 22.28
N ILE A 146 13.29 7.65 22.23
CA ILE A 146 12.20 8.54 21.85
C ILE A 146 12.10 9.71 22.85
N ASP A 147 11.98 10.93 22.34
CA ASP A 147 11.63 12.09 23.17
C ASP A 147 10.12 12.08 23.46
N GLU A 148 9.74 11.81 24.71
CA GLU A 148 8.34 11.68 25.10
C GLU A 148 7.50 12.92 24.78
N SER A 149 8.07 14.11 24.95
CA SER A 149 7.35 15.37 24.73
C SER A 149 7.02 15.59 23.25
N SER A 150 7.99 15.32 22.38
CA SER A 150 7.86 15.44 20.93
C SER A 150 6.94 14.34 20.38
N PHE A 151 7.07 13.11 20.89
CA PHE A 151 6.20 12.01 20.49
C PHE A 151 4.75 12.21 20.95
N ALA A 152 4.52 12.72 22.17
CA ALA A 152 3.17 13.05 22.63
C ALA A 152 2.50 14.09 21.72
N ARG A 153 3.24 15.14 21.32
CA ARG A 153 2.76 16.13 20.33
C ARG A 153 2.49 15.49 18.97
N LEU A 154 3.35 14.60 18.49
CA LEU A 154 3.12 13.86 17.24
C LEU A 154 1.80 13.09 17.29
N ILE A 155 1.57 12.31 18.36
CA ILE A 155 0.35 11.53 18.57
C ILE A 155 -0.91 12.42 18.65
N GLU A 156 -0.80 13.59 19.27
CA GLU A 156 -1.87 14.60 19.29
C GLU A 156 -2.14 15.17 17.89
N ASN A 157 -1.08 15.57 17.16
CA ASN A 157 -1.17 16.20 15.85
C ASN A 157 -1.78 15.26 14.79
N ILE A 158 -1.42 13.97 14.82
CA ILE A 158 -2.00 12.96 13.91
C ILE A 158 -3.40 12.49 14.33
N ARG A 159 -3.88 12.93 15.50
CA ARG A 159 -5.24 12.67 16.04
C ARG A 159 -5.64 11.18 16.07
N ILE A 160 -4.67 10.29 16.27
CA ILE A 160 -4.92 8.84 16.27
C ILE A 160 -5.94 8.42 17.33
N ASN A 161 -5.93 9.06 18.51
CA ASN A 161 -6.90 8.79 19.57
C ASN A 161 -8.34 9.09 19.13
N LYS A 162 -8.56 10.25 18.54
CA LYS A 162 -9.86 10.63 18.01
C LYS A 162 -10.30 9.67 16.90
N PHE A 163 -9.39 9.30 16.01
CA PHE A 163 -9.70 8.35 14.94
C PHE A 163 -10.13 6.99 15.49
N LEU A 164 -9.43 6.46 16.50
CA LEU A 164 -9.75 5.19 17.13
C LEU A 164 -11.08 5.23 17.90
N GLU A 165 -11.37 6.34 18.58
CA GLU A 165 -12.65 6.55 19.26
C GLU A 165 -13.80 6.56 18.23
N ASP A 166 -13.69 7.39 17.20
CA ASP A 166 -14.75 7.59 16.18
C ASP A 166 -15.02 6.33 15.35
N ASN A 167 -14.02 5.46 15.13
CA ASN A 167 -14.13 4.33 14.18
C ASN A 167 -14.09 2.94 14.83
N TYR A 168 -13.57 2.81 16.05
CA TYR A 168 -13.40 1.52 16.72
C TYR A 168 -13.87 1.52 18.17
N ASN A 169 -14.37 2.66 18.70
CA ASN A 169 -14.81 2.80 20.08
C ASN A 169 -13.73 2.34 21.08
N THR A 170 -12.48 2.70 20.80
CA THR A 170 -11.32 2.39 21.65
C THR A 170 -10.41 3.61 21.78
N SER A 171 -9.48 3.56 22.72
CA SER A 171 -8.52 4.63 22.97
C SER A 171 -7.10 4.09 22.98
N PHE A 172 -6.15 4.93 22.61
CA PHE A 172 -4.73 4.60 22.54
C PHE A 172 -3.93 5.50 23.47
N SER A 173 -3.28 4.89 24.46
CA SER A 173 -2.31 5.59 25.29
C SER A 173 -0.92 5.03 25.06
N PHE A 174 0.00 5.93 24.73
CA PHE A 174 1.42 5.59 24.63
C PHE A 174 2.12 5.92 25.94
N GLY A 175 2.86 4.94 26.45
CA GLY A 175 3.84 5.14 27.50
C GLY A 175 5.04 4.25 27.20
N ILE A 176 6.25 4.79 27.34
CA ILE A 176 7.50 4.10 26.98
C ILE A 176 7.58 2.73 27.66
N GLU A 177 7.36 2.67 28.98
CA GLU A 177 7.49 1.41 29.74
C GLU A 177 6.39 0.40 29.37
N ASN A 178 5.15 0.83 29.14
CA ASN A 178 4.07 -0.05 28.70
C ASN A 178 4.34 -0.62 27.30
N PHE A 179 4.95 0.18 26.43
CA PHE A 179 5.32 -0.26 25.07
C PHE A 179 6.51 -1.22 25.08
N ILE A 180 7.53 -0.96 25.93
CA ILE A 180 8.64 -1.88 26.17
C ILE A 180 8.11 -3.20 26.74
N GLU A 181 7.18 -3.16 27.70
CA GLU A 181 6.57 -4.36 28.27
C GLU A 181 5.85 -5.18 27.20
N PHE A 182 5.07 -4.53 26.33
CA PHE A 182 4.42 -5.17 25.18
C PHE A 182 5.44 -5.84 24.25
N ILE A 183 6.54 -5.15 23.91
CA ILE A 183 7.63 -5.73 23.11
C ILE A 183 8.23 -6.95 23.80
N GLN A 184 8.44 -6.91 25.12
CA GLN A 184 9.12 -7.97 25.84
C GLN A 184 8.24 -9.19 26.11
N LYS A 185 6.94 -9.00 26.36
CA LYS A 185 6.06 -10.04 26.88
C LYS A 185 4.97 -10.48 25.91
N ASP A 186 4.43 -9.57 25.11
CA ASP A 186 3.17 -9.81 24.40
C ASP A 186 3.36 -10.01 22.89
N ILE A 187 4.36 -9.35 22.30
CA ILE A 187 4.50 -9.25 20.84
C ILE A 187 4.60 -10.62 20.14
N ASP A 188 5.37 -11.55 20.71
CA ASP A 188 5.55 -12.89 20.13
C ASP A 188 4.27 -13.72 20.23
N SER A 189 3.51 -13.55 21.32
CA SER A 189 2.20 -14.18 21.51
C SER A 189 1.20 -13.62 20.50
N TYR A 190 1.21 -12.30 20.29
CA TYR A 190 0.34 -11.65 19.31
C TYR A 190 0.67 -12.10 17.88
N ILE A 191 1.94 -12.13 17.48
CA ILE A 191 2.33 -12.67 16.17
C ILE A 191 1.95 -14.15 16.04
N GLY A 192 2.08 -14.92 17.11
CA GLY A 192 1.59 -16.30 17.18
C GLY A 192 0.09 -16.38 16.91
N TYR A 193 -0.70 -15.51 17.54
CA TYR A 193 -2.14 -15.38 17.30
C TYR A 193 -2.45 -15.04 15.85
N LEU A 194 -1.76 -14.07 15.24
CA LEU A 194 -1.94 -13.74 13.81
C LEU A 194 -1.64 -14.93 12.92
N ARG A 195 -0.54 -15.64 13.18
CA ARG A 195 -0.10 -16.80 12.39
C ARG A 195 -1.10 -17.96 12.44
N VAL A 196 -1.70 -18.25 13.60
CA VAL A 196 -2.67 -19.35 13.72
C VAL A 196 -4.01 -19.03 13.08
N ASN A 197 -4.34 -17.74 12.92
CA ASN A 197 -5.58 -17.26 12.28
C ASN A 197 -5.41 -16.96 10.78
N LEU A 198 -4.27 -17.30 10.17
CA LEU A 198 -4.13 -17.23 8.73
C LEU A 198 -5.15 -18.15 8.02
N PRO A 199 -5.76 -17.69 6.92
CA PRO A 199 -6.85 -18.42 6.25
C PRO A 199 -6.41 -19.71 5.54
N PHE A 200 -5.10 -19.97 5.44
CA PHE A 200 -4.52 -21.17 4.80
C PHE A 200 -4.97 -22.51 5.39
N LYS A 201 -5.59 -22.50 6.58
CA LYS A 201 -6.04 -23.72 7.27
C LYS A 201 -7.50 -24.09 7.01
N LYS A 202 -8.32 -23.25 6.36
CA LYS A 202 -9.78 -23.41 6.40
C LYS A 202 -10.48 -23.95 5.16
N ASP A 203 -9.99 -23.80 3.93
CA ASP A 203 -10.60 -24.51 2.79
C ASP A 203 -9.73 -24.44 1.52
N LYS A 204 -9.74 -25.49 0.70
CA LYS A 204 -8.91 -25.58 -0.52
C LYS A 204 -9.58 -24.99 -1.78
N ASN A 205 -10.88 -24.69 -1.73
CA ASN A 205 -11.67 -24.60 -2.97
C ASN A 205 -12.12 -23.20 -3.40
N GLU A 206 -12.03 -22.17 -2.56
CA GLU A 206 -12.31 -20.78 -2.94
C GLU A 206 -11.61 -19.89 -1.89
N THR A 207 -11.17 -18.66 -2.25
CA THR A 207 -10.63 -17.58 -1.38
C THR A 207 -9.12 -17.31 -1.29
N THR A 208 -8.18 -18.15 -1.78
CA THR A 208 -6.73 -17.82 -1.65
C THR A 208 -6.31 -16.56 -2.42
N TYR A 209 -6.90 -16.31 -3.60
CA TYR A 209 -6.54 -15.16 -4.44
C TYR A 209 -7.02 -13.84 -3.84
N ASP A 210 -8.19 -13.79 -3.21
CA ASP A 210 -8.70 -12.57 -2.60
C ASP A 210 -7.79 -12.09 -1.48
N TYR A 211 -7.30 -12.99 -0.63
CA TYR A 211 -6.33 -12.68 0.42
C TYR A 211 -5.00 -12.16 -0.17
N TYR A 212 -4.52 -12.78 -1.25
CA TYR A 212 -3.30 -12.35 -1.93
C TYR A 212 -3.46 -10.95 -2.55
N LEU A 213 -4.56 -10.72 -3.27
CA LEU A 213 -4.87 -9.43 -3.90
C LEU A 213 -5.05 -8.35 -2.83
N LEU A 214 -5.70 -8.68 -1.71
CA LEU A 214 -5.88 -7.76 -0.60
C LEU A 214 -4.54 -7.32 -0.01
N LEU A 215 -3.66 -8.27 0.33
CA LEU A 215 -2.32 -7.95 0.83
C LEU A 215 -1.55 -7.05 -0.16
N ASN A 216 -1.54 -7.41 -1.45
CA ASN A 216 -0.85 -6.63 -2.47
C ASN A 216 -1.45 -5.23 -2.64
N LEU A 217 -2.76 -5.09 -2.54
CA LEU A 217 -3.43 -3.81 -2.64
C LEU A 217 -3.04 -2.88 -1.48
N PHE A 218 -3.09 -3.36 -0.24
CA PHE A 218 -2.67 -2.57 0.93
C PHE A 218 -1.19 -2.20 0.88
N PHE A 219 -0.33 -3.15 0.52
CA PHE A 219 1.10 -2.91 0.37
C PHE A 219 1.39 -1.88 -0.74
N SER A 220 0.73 -2.01 -1.89
CA SER A 220 0.88 -1.07 -3.01
C SER A 220 0.36 0.31 -2.66
N ALA A 221 -0.77 0.40 -1.97
CA ALA A 221 -1.34 1.67 -1.53
C ALA A 221 -0.39 2.42 -0.59
N LEU A 222 0.26 1.70 0.35
CA LEU A 222 1.26 2.27 1.23
C LEU A 222 2.50 2.76 0.45
N LEU A 223 3.03 1.92 -0.44
CA LEU A 223 4.20 2.29 -1.25
C LEU A 223 3.93 3.49 -2.17
N GLU A 224 2.75 3.55 -2.78
CA GLU A 224 2.36 4.69 -3.61
C GLU A 224 2.22 5.96 -2.77
N GLY A 225 1.50 5.89 -1.64
CA GLY A 225 1.33 7.00 -0.73
C GLY A 225 2.66 7.57 -0.22
N ASP A 226 3.53 6.71 0.31
CA ASP A 226 4.84 7.10 0.86
C ASP A 226 5.74 7.72 -0.21
N LYS A 227 5.88 7.08 -1.38
CA LYS A 227 6.74 7.57 -2.46
C LYS A 227 6.24 8.87 -3.07
N VAL A 228 4.93 9.03 -3.24
CA VAL A 228 4.34 10.26 -3.79
C VAL A 228 4.54 11.43 -2.83
N ASP A 229 4.28 11.23 -1.52
CA ASP A 229 4.50 12.28 -0.52
C ASP A 229 5.98 12.67 -0.43
N ALA A 230 6.90 11.69 -0.42
CA ALA A 230 8.33 11.95 -0.39
C ALA A 230 8.86 12.67 -1.64
N ALA A 231 8.29 12.39 -2.82
CA ALA A 231 8.74 12.96 -4.08
C ALA A 231 8.17 14.35 -4.37
N VAL A 232 6.86 14.54 -4.13
CA VAL A 232 6.15 15.74 -4.58
C VAL A 232 5.74 16.66 -3.45
N LYS A 233 5.65 16.17 -2.21
CA LYS A 233 5.28 16.94 -1.00
C LYS A 233 3.91 17.63 -1.06
N GLU A 234 3.20 17.50 -2.17
CA GLU A 234 1.90 18.06 -2.46
C GLU A 234 1.00 16.99 -3.10
N GLU A 235 -0.31 17.19 -3.00
CA GLU A 235 -1.29 16.29 -3.58
C GLU A 235 -1.28 16.40 -5.11
N ILE A 236 -0.92 15.31 -5.79
CA ILE A 236 -0.92 15.28 -7.26
C ILE A 236 -2.33 14.94 -7.75
N ASP A 237 -3.08 15.95 -8.17
CA ASP A 237 -4.30 15.74 -8.95
C ASP A 237 -3.95 15.38 -10.40
N VAL A 238 -3.68 14.09 -10.64
CA VAL A 238 -3.59 13.57 -12.02
C VAL A 238 -5.00 13.39 -12.55
N LYS A 239 -5.46 14.43 -13.25
CA LYS A 239 -6.78 14.47 -13.88
C LYS A 239 -6.98 13.27 -14.83
N PRO A 240 -8.18 12.68 -14.85
CA PRO A 240 -8.55 11.74 -15.88
C PRO A 240 -8.28 12.33 -17.26
N PHE A 241 -7.64 11.55 -18.13
CA PHE A 241 -7.43 11.92 -19.53
C PHE A 241 -8.09 10.89 -20.44
N GLU A 242 -8.74 11.36 -21.49
CA GLU A 242 -9.32 10.48 -22.50
C GLU A 242 -8.26 10.15 -23.56
N ILE A 243 -8.17 8.86 -23.91
CA ILE A 243 -7.33 8.41 -25.02
C ILE A 243 -8.31 8.06 -26.14
N LYS A 244 -8.29 8.85 -27.22
CA LYS A 244 -9.14 8.59 -28.38
C LYS A 244 -8.89 7.18 -28.92
N GLN A 245 -9.93 6.48 -29.37
CA GLN A 245 -9.82 5.11 -29.87
C GLN A 245 -8.84 5.03 -31.06
N GLU A 246 -8.76 6.10 -31.86
CA GLU A 246 -7.91 6.21 -33.05
C GLU A 246 -6.43 6.41 -32.71
N THR A 247 -6.08 6.79 -31.47
CA THR A 247 -4.69 7.14 -31.08
C THR A 247 -3.69 6.04 -31.47
N ILE A 248 -4.04 4.78 -31.20
CA ILE A 248 -3.17 3.64 -31.50
C ILE A 248 -3.11 3.37 -33.01
N HIS A 249 -4.21 3.58 -33.72
CA HIS A 249 -4.27 3.48 -35.18
C HIS A 249 -3.42 4.56 -35.86
N GLU A 250 -3.46 5.79 -35.36
CA GLU A 250 -2.65 6.91 -35.83
C GLU A 250 -1.16 6.66 -35.58
N TYR A 251 -0.81 6.22 -34.37
CA TYR A 251 0.57 5.84 -34.05
C TYR A 251 1.07 4.71 -34.97
N LYS A 252 0.25 3.68 -35.20
CA LYS A 252 0.58 2.56 -36.09
C LYS A 252 0.94 3.01 -37.51
N LYS A 253 0.23 4.02 -38.05
CA LYS A 253 0.52 4.58 -39.39
C LYS A 253 1.88 5.27 -39.49
N THR A 254 2.49 5.65 -38.36
CA THR A 254 3.84 6.25 -38.32
C THR A 254 4.95 5.20 -38.35
N LEU A 255 4.61 3.92 -38.17
CA LEU A 255 5.59 2.84 -38.16
C LEU A 255 5.99 2.43 -39.59
N PRO A 256 7.22 1.91 -39.79
CA PRO A 256 7.65 1.42 -41.10
C PRO A 256 6.76 0.29 -41.62
N HIS A 257 6.26 0.45 -42.85
CA HIS A 257 5.41 -0.52 -43.55
C HIS A 257 6.14 -1.17 -44.72
N GLU A 258 7.19 -1.95 -44.42
CA GLU A 258 7.99 -2.63 -45.44
C GLU A 258 7.98 -4.15 -45.25
N GLY A 259 7.75 -4.87 -46.35
CA GLY A 259 7.84 -6.33 -46.45
C GLY A 259 6.60 -7.11 -46.00
N ASP A 260 6.62 -8.42 -46.28
CA ASP A 260 5.50 -9.35 -46.03
C ASP A 260 5.09 -9.42 -44.55
N ILE A 261 6.05 -9.20 -43.64
CA ILE A 261 5.80 -9.18 -42.20
C ILE A 261 4.89 -8.01 -41.80
N SER A 262 4.97 -6.86 -42.48
CA SER A 262 4.06 -5.74 -42.20
C SER A 262 2.63 -6.11 -42.55
N ALA A 263 2.41 -6.77 -43.70
CA ALA A 263 1.08 -7.22 -44.11
C ALA A 263 0.49 -8.22 -43.10
N ILE A 264 1.31 -9.15 -42.60
CA ILE A 264 0.90 -10.11 -41.56
C ILE A 264 0.55 -9.38 -40.26
N ARG A 265 1.39 -8.44 -39.80
CA ARG A 265 1.11 -7.63 -38.60
C ARG A 265 -0.19 -6.85 -38.74
N ASP A 266 -0.45 -6.29 -39.92
CA ASP A 266 -1.67 -5.55 -40.19
C ASP A 266 -2.91 -6.44 -40.15
N GLN A 267 -2.81 -7.64 -40.72
CA GLN A 267 -3.88 -8.62 -40.68
C GLN A 267 -4.15 -9.08 -39.26
N VAL A 268 -3.11 -9.48 -38.51
CA VAL A 268 -3.21 -9.92 -37.12
C VAL A 268 -3.79 -8.82 -36.22
N PHE A 269 -3.40 -7.56 -36.43
CA PHE A 269 -3.93 -6.43 -35.69
C PHE A 269 -5.45 -6.31 -35.90
N ARG A 270 -5.92 -6.32 -37.16
CA ARG A 270 -7.35 -6.25 -37.50
C ARG A 270 -8.14 -7.45 -36.96
N ASP A 271 -7.60 -8.65 -37.14
CA ASP A 271 -8.29 -9.88 -36.73
C ASP A 271 -8.43 -9.95 -35.20
N THR A 272 -7.37 -9.57 -34.48
CA THR A 272 -7.42 -9.54 -33.00
C THR A 272 -8.38 -8.47 -32.51
N GLU A 273 -8.39 -7.28 -33.13
CA GLU A 273 -9.33 -6.21 -32.77
C GLU A 273 -10.78 -6.61 -33.01
N ASN A 274 -11.10 -7.15 -34.19
CA ASN A 274 -12.45 -7.59 -34.53
C ASN A 274 -12.95 -8.68 -33.58
N ASN A 275 -12.11 -9.70 -33.34
CA ASN A 275 -12.43 -10.77 -32.39
C ASN A 275 -12.63 -10.23 -30.97
N PHE A 276 -11.79 -9.30 -30.53
CA PHE A 276 -11.91 -8.68 -29.22
C PHE A 276 -13.21 -7.88 -29.08
N GLN A 277 -13.59 -7.09 -30.10
CA GLN A 277 -14.87 -6.38 -30.11
C GLN A 277 -16.06 -7.33 -30.02
N GLU A 278 -16.03 -8.47 -30.72
CA GLU A 278 -17.07 -9.50 -30.59
C GLU A 278 -17.14 -10.11 -29.19
N ILE A 279 -15.99 -10.26 -28.50
CA ILE A 279 -15.94 -10.80 -27.14
C ILE A 279 -16.51 -9.80 -26.13
N ILE A 280 -16.04 -8.54 -26.16
CA ILE A 280 -16.46 -7.54 -25.17
C ILE A 280 -17.91 -7.09 -25.35
N ASN A 281 -18.52 -7.31 -26.52
CA ASN A 281 -19.94 -7.04 -26.73
C ASN A 281 -20.87 -8.14 -26.20
N LYS A 282 -20.32 -9.22 -25.61
CA LYS A 282 -21.10 -10.25 -24.92
C LYS A 282 -21.23 -9.91 -23.45
N GLU A 283 -22.40 -10.20 -22.88
CA GLU A 283 -22.67 -10.05 -21.45
C GLU A 283 -22.66 -11.42 -20.74
N PRO A 284 -21.94 -11.57 -19.61
CA PRO A 284 -21.02 -10.59 -19.01
C PRO A 284 -19.70 -10.48 -19.80
N ILE A 285 -19.09 -9.30 -19.79
CA ILE A 285 -17.73 -9.11 -20.32
C ILE A 285 -16.76 -10.03 -19.55
N PRO A 286 -15.96 -10.87 -20.22
CA PRO A 286 -14.96 -11.69 -19.54
C PRO A 286 -13.95 -10.85 -18.77
N ARG A 287 -13.52 -11.33 -17.59
CA ARG A 287 -12.47 -10.67 -16.78
C ARG A 287 -11.04 -11.02 -17.21
N VAL A 288 -10.88 -12.07 -18.03
CA VAL A 288 -9.57 -12.57 -18.47
C VAL A 288 -9.62 -12.78 -19.98
N PHE A 289 -8.62 -12.21 -20.68
CA PHE A 289 -8.47 -12.31 -22.13
C PHE A 289 -7.12 -12.96 -22.48
N PHE A 290 -7.08 -13.65 -23.62
CA PHE A 290 -5.87 -14.32 -24.11
C PHE A 290 -5.52 -13.83 -25.52
N VAL A 291 -4.29 -13.33 -25.68
CA VAL A 291 -3.73 -12.98 -27.00
C VAL A 291 -2.53 -13.87 -27.27
N THR A 292 -2.74 -14.91 -28.08
CA THR A 292 -1.70 -15.90 -28.41
C THR A 292 -1.13 -15.62 -29.79
N LEU A 293 0.02 -14.95 -29.84
CA LEU A 293 0.71 -14.62 -31.09
C LEU A 293 2.21 -14.95 -31.02
N PRO A 294 2.84 -15.37 -32.13
CA PRO A 294 4.29 -15.46 -32.24
C PRO A 294 5.00 -14.12 -31.91
N THR A 295 6.26 -14.21 -31.49
CA THR A 295 7.11 -13.03 -31.29
C THR A 295 7.30 -12.30 -32.61
N GLY A 296 7.32 -10.96 -32.56
CA GLY A 296 7.50 -10.13 -33.75
C GLY A 296 6.21 -9.78 -34.51
N LEU A 297 5.04 -10.30 -34.11
CA LEU A 297 3.74 -9.95 -34.72
C LEU A 297 3.00 -8.78 -34.05
N GLY A 298 3.68 -8.01 -33.19
CA GLY A 298 3.11 -6.77 -32.65
C GLY A 298 2.26 -6.92 -31.39
N LYS A 299 2.46 -7.99 -30.58
CA LYS A 299 1.75 -8.24 -29.31
C LYS A 299 1.62 -7.01 -28.41
N THR A 300 2.67 -6.21 -28.28
CA THR A 300 2.66 -4.99 -27.45
C THR A 300 1.67 -3.95 -27.97
N LEU A 301 1.74 -3.61 -29.26
CA LEU A 301 0.87 -2.60 -29.87
C LEU A 301 -0.59 -3.07 -29.89
N ILE A 302 -0.81 -4.37 -30.15
CA ILE A 302 -2.13 -5.00 -30.06
C ILE A 302 -2.65 -4.91 -28.64
N GLY A 303 -1.86 -5.28 -27.62
CA GLY A 303 -2.25 -5.18 -26.22
C GLY A 303 -2.68 -3.78 -25.81
N PHE A 304 -1.92 -2.74 -26.21
CA PHE A 304 -2.32 -1.34 -25.98
C PHE A 304 -3.63 -0.98 -26.69
N ASN A 305 -3.84 -1.45 -27.93
CA ASN A 305 -5.08 -1.20 -28.65
C ASN A 305 -6.28 -1.83 -27.96
N LEU A 306 -6.17 -3.11 -27.57
CA LEU A 306 -7.25 -3.83 -26.89
C LEU A 306 -7.58 -3.18 -25.53
N ALA A 307 -6.56 -2.80 -24.77
CA ALA A 307 -6.73 -2.08 -23.51
C ALA A 307 -7.45 -0.74 -23.72
N ASN A 308 -7.09 0.02 -24.77
CA ASN A 308 -7.74 1.28 -25.10
C ASN A 308 -9.21 1.10 -25.52
N ILE A 309 -9.51 0.06 -26.31
CA ILE A 309 -10.89 -0.29 -26.70
C ILE A 309 -11.72 -0.62 -25.46
N LEU A 310 -11.21 -1.49 -24.58
CA LEU A 310 -11.90 -1.89 -23.36
C LEU A 310 -12.10 -0.70 -22.42
N ARG A 311 -11.08 0.13 -22.25
CA ARG A 311 -11.13 1.36 -21.47
C ARG A 311 -12.25 2.29 -21.92
N ASN A 312 -12.31 2.58 -23.23
CA ASN A 312 -13.33 3.48 -23.78
C ASN A 312 -14.74 2.90 -23.63
N LYS A 313 -14.90 1.58 -23.80
CA LYS A 313 -16.17 0.89 -23.54
C LYS A 313 -16.60 1.04 -22.08
N ILE A 314 -15.73 0.72 -21.12
CA ILE A 314 -16.06 0.81 -19.69
C ILE A 314 -16.36 2.27 -19.28
N ILE A 315 -15.59 3.25 -19.77
CA ILE A 315 -15.89 4.67 -19.54
C ILE A 315 -17.29 5.01 -20.05
N SER A 316 -17.66 4.56 -21.25
CA SER A 316 -18.97 4.85 -21.83
C SER A 316 -20.15 4.20 -21.08
N GLU A 317 -19.93 3.02 -20.48
CA GLU A 317 -20.98 2.25 -19.81
C GLU A 317 -21.12 2.59 -18.32
N GLN A 318 -20.00 2.87 -17.65
CA GLN A 318 -19.94 3.00 -16.19
C GLN A 318 -19.54 4.41 -15.73
N SER A 319 -19.10 5.29 -16.63
CA SER A 319 -18.52 6.61 -16.28
C SER A 319 -17.32 6.52 -15.33
N ILE A 320 -16.61 5.38 -15.33
CA ILE A 320 -15.40 5.16 -14.52
C ILE A 320 -14.17 5.34 -15.38
N TYR A 321 -13.28 6.25 -14.98
CA TYR A 321 -12.03 6.55 -15.67
C TYR A 321 -10.87 5.73 -15.13
N TYR A 322 -10.54 4.66 -15.83
CA TYR A 322 -9.35 3.86 -15.51
C TYR A 322 -8.09 4.49 -16.09
N ARG A 323 -6.97 4.42 -15.35
CA ARG A 323 -5.65 4.79 -15.89
C ARG A 323 -5.00 3.62 -16.64
N ILE A 324 -5.24 2.41 -16.18
CA ILE A 324 -4.81 1.14 -16.76
C ILE A 324 -6.02 0.21 -16.72
N VAL A 325 -6.25 -0.53 -17.80
CA VAL A 325 -7.36 -1.49 -17.96
C VAL A 325 -6.81 -2.85 -18.29
#